data_AF-A0A350USJ2-F1
#
_entry.id   AF-A0A350USJ2-F1
#
_cell.length_a   1.000
_cell.length_b   1.000
_cell.length_c   1.000
_cell.angle_alpha   90.00
_cell.angle_beta   90.00
_cell.angle_gamma   90.00
#
_symmetry.space_group_name_H-M   'P 1'
#
loop_
_entity.id
_entity.type
_entity.pdbx_description
1 polymer ?
#
loop_
_entity_poly.entity_id
_entity_poly.type
_entity_poly.pdbx_seq_one_letter_code
_entity_poly.pdbx_strand_id
1 'polypeptide(L)'
;MKKVFSVLVVLALLMIPVTAFAGEGPLALPDGANPEANMHNNEGIKHWGKGHFDVALGHFQEASAIDASSGEVHFNEAISLDKVGKHGDATMHFKAAFKRAGGNKKILESPILKAHIGH
;
A
#
# COMPACT_ATOMS: atom_id res chain seq x y z
N MET A 1 -1.76 14.46 53.11
CA MET A 1 -2.37 14.82 51.80
C MET A 1 -1.31 15.29 50.80
N LYS A 2 -0.39 14.41 50.32
CA LYS A 2 0.63 14.80 49.31
C LYS A 2 1.07 13.67 48.36
N LYS A 3 0.52 12.44 48.48
CA LYS A 3 0.98 11.28 47.69
C LYS A 3 0.00 10.80 46.61
N VAL A 4 -1.18 11.43 46.52
CA VAL A 4 -2.25 10.98 45.60
C VAL A 4 -2.22 11.72 44.26
N PHE A 5 -1.57 12.88 44.19
CA PHE A 5 -1.48 13.65 42.93
C PHE A 5 -0.43 13.13 41.95
N SER A 6 0.55 12.34 42.40
CA SER A 6 1.63 11.86 41.53
C SER A 6 1.25 10.62 40.70
N VAL A 7 0.12 9.97 40.99
CA VAL A 7 -0.33 8.77 40.25
C VAL A 7 -1.19 9.15 39.03
N LEU A 8 -1.71 10.38 38.96
CA LEU A 8 -2.56 10.85 37.86
C LEU A 8 -1.79 11.32 36.62
N VAL A 9 -0.47 11.49 36.68
CA VAL A 9 0.33 11.98 35.53
C VAL A 9 0.98 10.83 34.74
N VAL A 10 1.16 9.65 35.34
CA VAL A 10 1.83 8.52 34.67
C VAL A 10 0.86 7.69 33.82
N LEU A 11 -0.44 7.75 34.10
CA LEU A 11 -1.48 7.05 33.31
C LEU A 11 -1.97 7.85 32.09
N ALA A 12 -1.27 8.91 31.69
CA ALA A 12 -1.58 9.69 30.49
C ALA A 12 -0.64 9.39 29.30
N LEU A 13 0.35 8.51 29.48
CA LEU A 13 1.37 8.21 28.45
C LEU A 13 1.09 6.92 27.64
N LEU A 14 -0.03 6.24 27.86
CA LEU A 14 -0.39 5.00 27.13
C LEU A 14 -1.52 5.18 26.10
N MET A 15 -1.83 6.43 25.74
CA MET A 15 -2.74 6.76 24.65
C MET A 15 -1.98 7.56 23.59
N ILE A 16 -0.81 7.08 23.16
CA ILE A 16 -0.40 7.39 21.79
C ILE A 16 -1.22 6.39 20.96
N PRO A 17 -2.32 6.80 20.31
CA PRO A 17 -2.87 5.92 19.30
C PRO A 17 -1.72 5.67 18.34
N VAL A 18 -1.32 4.41 18.19
CA VAL A 18 -0.51 4.00 17.05
C VAL A 18 -1.43 4.11 15.84
N THR A 19 -1.80 5.33 15.46
CA THR A 19 -1.88 5.71 14.06
C THR A 19 -0.42 5.66 13.61
N ALA A 20 0.18 4.47 13.54
CA ALA A 20 0.24 3.71 12.31
C ALA A 20 0.70 4.70 11.26
N PHE A 21 2.02 4.73 11.04
CA PHE A 21 2.60 5.41 9.88
C PHE A 21 1.62 5.25 8.73
N ALA A 22 0.98 6.35 8.33
CA ALA A 22 0.07 6.36 7.20
C ALA A 22 0.95 6.17 5.96
N GLY A 23 1.42 4.95 5.76
CA GLY A 23 2.15 4.52 4.59
C GLY A 23 1.21 4.56 3.41
N GLU A 24 1.80 4.73 2.23
CA GLU A 24 1.04 4.72 0.99
C GLU A 24 0.23 3.43 0.86
N GLY A 25 -0.99 3.57 0.35
CA GLY A 25 -1.91 2.47 0.12
C GLY A 25 -2.17 2.26 -1.38
N PRO A 26 -2.94 1.22 -1.72
CA PRO A 26 -3.22 0.86 -3.10
C PRO A 26 -4.06 1.93 -3.79
N LEU A 27 -3.94 1.97 -5.11
CA LEU A 27 -4.59 2.90 -6.01
C LEU A 27 -5.75 2.22 -6.74
N ALA A 28 -6.80 2.98 -7.03
CA ALA A 28 -7.79 2.53 -8.01
C ALA A 28 -7.15 2.45 -9.40
N LEU A 29 -7.60 1.53 -10.24
CA LEU A 29 -7.16 1.46 -11.63
C LEU A 29 -7.71 2.66 -12.43
N PRO A 30 -7.05 3.06 -13.54
CA PRO A 30 -7.52 4.15 -14.37
C PRO A 30 -8.88 3.85 -15.02
N ASP A 31 -9.58 4.91 -15.41
CA ASP A 31 -10.84 4.79 -16.16
C ASP A 31 -10.62 3.98 -17.45
N GLY A 32 -11.58 3.08 -17.76
CA GLY A 32 -11.49 2.19 -18.92
C GLY A 32 -10.61 0.95 -18.72
N ALA A 33 -10.06 0.72 -17.51
CA ALA A 33 -9.42 -0.54 -17.17
C ALA A 33 -10.35 -1.74 -17.39
N ASN A 34 -9.76 -2.91 -17.66
CA ASN A 34 -10.53 -4.15 -17.78
C ASN A 34 -11.45 -4.34 -16.55
N PRO A 35 -12.78 -4.54 -16.72
CA PRO A 35 -13.70 -4.63 -15.60
C PRO A 35 -13.39 -5.74 -14.59
N GLU A 36 -12.87 -6.88 -15.07
CA GLU A 36 -12.48 -8.01 -14.21
C GLU A 36 -11.21 -7.67 -13.41
N ALA A 37 -10.21 -7.06 -14.05
CA ALA A 37 -9.02 -6.57 -13.35
C ALA A 37 -9.40 -5.53 -12.29
N ASN A 38 -10.33 -4.61 -12.60
CA ASN A 38 -10.80 -3.60 -11.66
C ASN A 38 -11.59 -4.22 -10.49
N MET A 39 -12.37 -5.27 -10.73
CA MET A 39 -13.06 -6.02 -9.68
C MET A 39 -12.05 -6.63 -8.70
N HIS A 40 -11.05 -7.35 -9.20
CA HIS A 40 -9.98 -7.90 -8.37
C HIS A 40 -9.23 -6.80 -7.63
N ASN A 41 -8.88 -5.70 -8.29
CA ASN A 41 -8.21 -4.57 -7.66
C ASN A 41 -9.02 -3.97 -6.49
N ASN A 42 -10.34 -3.81 -6.66
CA ASN A 42 -11.22 -3.27 -5.62
C ASN A 42 -11.33 -4.21 -4.41
N GLU A 43 -11.41 -5.53 -4.63
CA GLU A 43 -11.35 -6.50 -3.51
C GLU A 43 -9.97 -6.49 -2.84
N GLY A 44 -8.88 -6.33 -3.59
CA GLY A 44 -7.54 -6.13 -3.05
C GLY A 44 -7.44 -4.90 -2.15
N ILE A 45 -7.98 -3.75 -2.58
CA ILE A 45 -8.04 -2.51 -1.78
C ILE A 45 -8.83 -2.74 -0.47
N LYS A 46 -9.96 -3.45 -0.54
CA LYS A 46 -10.78 -3.77 0.63
C LYS A 46 -10.07 -4.69 1.62
N HIS A 47 -9.32 -5.67 1.14
CA HIS A 47 -8.50 -6.54 1.98
C HIS A 47 -7.29 -5.80 2.58
N TRP A 48 -6.66 -4.92 1.81
CA TRP A 48 -5.61 -4.02 2.29
C TRP A 48 -6.10 -3.15 3.45
N GLY A 49 -7.28 -2.54 3.32
CA GLY A 49 -7.88 -1.72 4.39
C GLY A 49 -8.15 -2.47 5.69
N LYS A 50 -8.19 -3.81 5.65
CA LYS A 50 -8.32 -4.70 6.81
C LYS A 50 -6.97 -5.22 7.33
N GLY A 51 -5.85 -4.88 6.69
CA GLY A 51 -4.52 -5.39 7.01
C GLY A 51 -4.24 -6.80 6.49
N HIS A 52 -5.11 -7.36 5.64
CA HIS A 52 -4.92 -8.69 5.04
C HIS A 52 -4.02 -8.59 3.80
N PHE A 53 -2.74 -8.25 3.99
CA PHE A 53 -1.84 -7.89 2.89
C PHE A 53 -1.52 -9.06 1.96
N ASP A 54 -1.47 -10.28 2.48
CA ASP A 54 -1.32 -11.51 1.71
C ASP A 54 -2.53 -11.79 0.80
N VAL A 55 -3.74 -11.58 1.31
CA VAL A 55 -4.98 -11.72 0.52
C VAL A 55 -5.09 -10.60 -0.50
N ALA A 56 -4.74 -9.37 -0.13
CA ALA A 56 -4.70 -8.23 -1.04
C ALA A 56 -3.72 -8.49 -2.19
N LEU A 57 -2.54 -9.02 -1.88
CA LEU A 57 -1.55 -9.42 -2.89
C LEU A 57 -2.13 -10.40 -3.91
N GLY A 58 -2.81 -11.46 -3.47
CA GLY A 58 -3.45 -12.41 -4.39
C GLY A 58 -4.43 -11.73 -5.34
N HIS A 59 -5.27 -10.83 -4.84
CA HIS A 59 -6.19 -10.07 -5.70
C HIS A 59 -5.46 -9.14 -6.68
N PHE A 60 -4.39 -8.46 -6.26
CA PHE A 60 -3.62 -7.61 -7.16
C PHE A 60 -2.86 -8.40 -8.23
N GLN A 61 -2.43 -9.63 -7.91
CA GLN A 61 -1.84 -10.56 -8.88
C GLN A 61 -2.84 -10.97 -9.95
N GLU A 62 -4.09 -11.23 -9.58
CA GLU A 62 -5.09 -11.57 -10.60
C GLU A 62 -5.45 -10.36 -11.46
N ALA A 63 -5.51 -9.16 -10.86
CA ALA A 63 -5.68 -7.93 -11.63
C ALA A 63 -4.54 -7.73 -12.65
N SER A 64 -3.28 -7.96 -12.25
CA SER A 64 -2.13 -7.83 -13.14
C SER A 64 -2.03 -8.96 -14.17
N ALA A 65 -2.48 -10.17 -13.85
CA ALA A 65 -2.59 -11.28 -14.79
C ALA A 65 -3.63 -11.02 -15.90
N ILE A 66 -4.73 -10.33 -15.57
CA ILE A 66 -5.76 -9.92 -16.52
C ILE A 66 -5.28 -8.74 -17.37
N ASP A 67 -4.74 -7.69 -16.73
CA ASP A 67 -4.27 -6.49 -17.42
C ASP A 67 -3.10 -5.83 -16.67
N ALA A 68 -1.89 -5.99 -17.22
CA ALA A 68 -0.65 -5.40 -16.71
C ALA A 68 -0.26 -4.07 -17.40
N SER A 69 -1.19 -3.40 -18.08
CA SER A 69 -0.88 -2.21 -18.89
C SER A 69 -0.65 -0.94 -18.08
N SER A 70 -1.27 -0.81 -16.92
CA SER A 70 -1.24 0.40 -16.09
C SER A 70 -0.10 0.39 -15.06
N GLY A 71 0.24 1.55 -14.51
CA GLY A 71 1.22 1.63 -13.42
C GLY A 71 0.62 1.17 -12.08
N GLU A 72 -0.68 1.37 -11.90
CA GLU A 72 -1.45 1.15 -10.68
C GLU A 72 -1.51 -0.34 -10.32
N VAL A 73 -1.72 -1.23 -11.29
CA VAL A 73 -1.69 -2.69 -11.04
C VAL A 73 -0.34 -3.14 -10.47
N HIS A 74 0.75 -2.67 -11.04
CA HIS A 74 2.09 -2.98 -10.53
C HIS A 74 2.36 -2.29 -9.19
N PHE A 75 1.90 -1.06 -9.00
CA PHE A 75 2.06 -0.35 -7.72
C PHE A 75 1.38 -1.10 -6.58
N ASN A 76 0.15 -1.57 -6.80
CA ASN A 76 -0.65 -2.25 -5.78
C ASN A 76 -0.07 -3.61 -5.40
N GLU A 77 0.42 -4.36 -6.39
CA GLU A 77 1.17 -5.58 -6.15
C GLU A 77 2.46 -5.29 -5.36
N ALA A 78 3.23 -4.26 -5.75
CA ALA A 78 4.48 -3.88 -5.12
C ALA A 78 4.32 -3.49 -3.64
N ILE A 79 3.35 -2.64 -3.30
CA ILE A 79 3.13 -2.25 -1.91
C ILE A 79 2.68 -3.45 -1.05
N SER A 80 1.96 -4.41 -1.63
CA SER A 80 1.52 -5.61 -0.92
C SER A 80 2.67 -6.58 -0.72
N LEU A 81 3.53 -6.74 -1.73
CA LEU A 81 4.80 -7.46 -1.63
C LEU A 81 5.70 -6.88 -0.55
N ASP A 82 5.82 -5.55 -0.46
CA ASP A 82 6.57 -4.88 0.59
C ASP A 82 5.99 -5.19 1.99
N LYS A 83 4.68 -5.08 2.16
CA LYS A 83 4.01 -5.39 3.44
C LYS A 83 4.17 -6.84 3.89
N VAL A 84 4.26 -7.79 2.96
CA VAL A 84 4.52 -9.20 3.27
C VAL A 84 6.01 -9.56 3.32
N GLY A 85 6.90 -8.57 3.26
CA GLY A 85 8.35 -8.75 3.41
C GLY A 85 9.09 -9.22 2.16
N LYS A 86 8.43 -9.27 0.99
CA LYS A 86 9.01 -9.66 -0.30
C LYS A 86 9.61 -8.45 -1.03
N HIS A 87 10.57 -7.79 -0.39
CA HIS A 87 11.09 -6.50 -0.86
C HIS A 87 11.77 -6.57 -2.24
N GLY A 88 12.39 -7.70 -2.60
CA GLY A 88 13.00 -7.88 -3.92
C GLY A 88 11.98 -7.87 -5.05
N ASP A 89 10.88 -8.61 -4.88
CA ASP A 89 9.76 -8.64 -5.83
C ASP A 89 9.05 -7.28 -5.85
N ALA A 90 8.87 -6.65 -4.67
CA ALA A 90 8.32 -5.30 -4.58
C ALA A 90 9.14 -4.31 -5.43
N THR A 91 10.47 -4.34 -5.36
CA THR A 91 11.35 -3.50 -6.19
C THR A 91 11.12 -3.72 -7.69
N MET A 92 10.92 -4.97 -8.13
CA MET A 92 10.64 -5.28 -9.53
C MET A 92 9.32 -4.64 -9.98
N HIS A 93 8.26 -4.78 -9.19
CA HIS A 93 6.95 -4.21 -9.49
C HIS A 93 6.93 -2.69 -9.36
N PHE A 94 7.64 -2.09 -8.41
CA PHE A 94 7.79 -0.63 -8.31
C PHE A 94 8.49 -0.03 -9.53
N LYS A 95 9.53 -0.70 -10.08
CA LYS A 95 10.15 -0.29 -11.35
C LYS A 95 9.15 -0.36 -12.52
N ALA A 96 8.35 -1.43 -12.58
CA ALA A 96 7.32 -1.58 -13.59
C ALA A 96 6.23 -0.50 -13.47
N ALA A 97 5.81 -0.17 -12.25
CA ALA A 97 4.86 0.88 -11.93
C ALA A 97 5.38 2.25 -12.38
N PHE A 98 6.63 2.59 -12.04
CA PHE A 98 7.25 3.85 -12.45
C PHE A 98 7.30 4.00 -13.98
N LYS A 99 7.71 2.94 -14.69
CA LYS A 99 7.78 2.93 -16.16
C LYS A 99 6.40 3.10 -16.82
N ARG A 100 5.35 2.55 -16.22
CA ARG A 100 3.97 2.56 -16.73
C ARG A 100 3.09 3.63 -16.09
N ALA A 101 3.67 4.54 -15.30
CA ALA A 101 2.89 5.50 -14.53
C ALA A 101 2.00 6.41 -15.40
N GLY A 102 2.33 6.60 -16.68
CA GLY A 102 1.49 7.37 -17.61
C GLY A 102 1.26 8.83 -17.16
N GLY A 103 2.19 9.40 -16.38
CA GLY A 103 2.03 10.72 -15.77
C GLY A 103 1.26 10.74 -14.45
N ASN A 104 0.83 9.60 -13.92
CA ASN A 104 0.20 9.51 -12.60
C ASN A 104 1.20 9.90 -11.50
N LYS A 105 1.02 11.11 -10.98
CA LYS A 105 1.88 11.69 -9.93
C LYS A 105 1.87 10.88 -8.65
N LYS A 106 0.77 10.18 -8.31
CA LYS A 106 0.73 9.33 -7.10
C LYS A 106 1.77 8.21 -7.17
N ILE A 107 2.06 7.70 -8.37
CA ILE A 107 3.10 6.70 -8.59
C ILE A 107 4.47 7.38 -8.69
N LEU A 108 4.60 8.42 -9.53
CA LEU A 108 5.89 9.07 -9.80
C LEU A 108 6.50 9.77 -8.58
N GLU A 109 5.66 10.22 -7.66
CA GLU A 109 6.07 10.95 -6.46
C GLU A 109 6.04 10.07 -5.21
N SER A 110 5.64 8.79 -5.33
CA SER A 110 5.51 7.87 -4.20
C SER A 110 6.82 7.68 -3.44
N PRO A 111 6.89 8.03 -2.13
CA PRO A 111 8.06 7.78 -1.32
C PRO A 111 8.44 6.30 -1.19
N ILE A 112 7.48 5.37 -1.06
CA ILE A 112 7.81 3.95 -0.93
C ILE A 112 8.42 3.40 -2.22
N LEU A 113 7.83 3.75 -3.36
CA LEU A 113 8.35 3.38 -4.66
C LEU A 113 9.78 3.91 -4.83
N LYS A 114 10.00 5.19 -4.55
CA LYS A 114 11.31 5.84 -4.65
C LYS A 114 12.36 5.20 -3.76
N ALA A 115 11.99 4.82 -2.54
CA ALA A 115 12.86 4.11 -1.62
C ALA A 115 13.33 2.76 -2.18
N HIS A 116 12.46 2.02 -2.88
CA HIS A 116 12.82 0.76 -3.52
C HIS A 116 13.69 0.91 -4.77
N ILE A 117 13.49 1.98 -5.55
CA ILE A 117 14.14 2.13 -6.86
C ILE A 117 15.32 3.11 -6.86
N GLY A 118 15.55 3.84 -5.76
CA GLY A 118 16.67 4.76 -5.58
C GLY A 118 16.53 6.10 -6.33
N HIS A 119 15.30 6.64 -6.41
CA HIS A 119 14.97 7.87 -7.13
C HIS A 119 14.51 9.02 -6.22
#